data_AF-A0A379TFL1-F1
#
_entry.id   AF-A0A379TFL1-F1
#
_cell.length_a   1.000
_cell.length_b   1.000
_cell.length_c   1.000
_cell.angle_alpha   90.00
_cell.angle_beta   90.00
_cell.angle_gamma   90.00
#
_symmetry.space_group_name_H-M   'P 1'
#
loop_
_entity.id
_entity.type
_entity.pdbx_description
1 polymer ?
#
loop_
_entity_poly.entity_id
_entity_poly.type
_entity_poly.pdbx_seq_one_letter_code
_entity_poly.pdbx_strand_id
1 'polypeptide(L)'
;MLLALGFSKETTLAFVMAAGFIADTASLPLVVSNLMNIVSADYFGLGFTQYASVMLPVDIAAIAATLVMLHMFFRRDIPTTYDALLLKSSAAR
;
A
#
# COMPACT_ATOMS: atom_id res chain seq x y z
N MET A 1 2.32 -15.57 8.49
CA MET A 1 3.67 -14.95 8.55
C MET A 1 3.85 -14.02 9.75
N LEU A 2 3.12 -12.92 9.90
CA LEU A 2 3.35 -11.97 11.01
C LEU A 2 3.05 -12.53 12.42
N LEU A 3 1.92 -13.22 12.59
CA LEU A 3 1.63 -13.93 13.85
C LEU A 3 2.66 -15.02 14.17
N ALA A 4 3.25 -15.65 13.14
CA ALA A 4 4.29 -16.66 13.29
C ALA A 4 5.66 -16.06 13.67
N LEU A 5 5.84 -14.75 13.47
CA LEU A 5 7.01 -13.96 13.89
C LEU A 5 6.84 -13.33 15.29
N GLY A 6 5.74 -13.66 15.99
CA GLY A 6 5.47 -13.15 17.34
C GLY A 6 4.87 -11.74 17.39
N PHE A 7 4.48 -11.15 16.25
CA PHE A 7 3.79 -9.87 16.23
C PHE A 7 2.37 -9.99 16.81
N SER A 8 1.90 -8.95 17.49
CA SER A 8 0.56 -8.93 18.07
C SER A 8 -0.52 -8.91 16.97
N LYS A 9 -1.77 -9.21 17.35
CA LYS A 9 -2.92 -9.15 16.43
C LYS A 9 -3.14 -7.72 15.94
N GLU A 10 -2.92 -6.71 16.79
CA GLU A 10 -3.02 -5.30 16.43
C GLU A 10 -1.99 -4.93 15.35
N THR A 11 -0.73 -5.34 15.51
CA THR A 11 0.32 -5.09 14.52
C THR A 11 0.05 -5.79 13.19
N THR A 12 -0.52 -7.00 13.24
CA THR A 12 -0.91 -7.73 12.03
C THR A 12 -2.05 -7.03 11.28
N LEU A 13 -3.06 -6.52 12.00
CA LEU A 13 -4.15 -5.75 11.40
C LEU A 13 -3.62 -4.44 10.78
N ALA A 14 -2.77 -3.72 11.50
CA ALA A 14 -2.10 -2.52 11.01
C ALA A 14 -1.35 -2.76 9.68
N PHE A 15 -0.58 -3.86 9.60
CA PHE A 15 0.14 -4.22 8.39
C PHE A 15 -0.81 -4.53 7.22
N VAL A 16 -1.87 -5.31 7.45
CA VAL A 16 -2.85 -5.65 6.41
C VAL A 16 -3.56 -4.39 5.90
N MET A 17 -3.95 -3.48 6.79
CA MET A 17 -4.57 -2.20 6.41
C MET A 17 -3.60 -1.34 5.59
N ALA A 18 -2.33 -1.24 5.99
CA ALA A 18 -1.31 -0.52 5.24
C ALA A 18 -1.11 -1.10 3.84
N ALA A 19 -1.01 -2.43 3.72
CA ALA A 19 -0.88 -3.11 2.44
C ALA A 19 -2.11 -2.87 1.55
N GLY A 20 -3.32 -2.94 2.12
CA GLY A 20 -4.57 -2.67 1.42
C GLY A 20 -4.65 -1.25 0.88
N PHE A 21 -4.35 -0.24 1.70
CA PHE A 21 -4.39 1.16 1.28
C PHE A 21 -3.35 1.49 0.20
N ILE A 22 -2.14 0.95 0.32
CA ILE A 22 -1.10 1.15 -0.70
C ILE A 22 -1.49 0.45 -2.01
N ALA A 23 -2.04 -0.77 -1.95
CA ALA A 23 -2.49 -1.48 -3.14
C ALA A 23 -3.64 -0.75 -3.87
N ASP A 24 -4.58 -0.20 -3.11
CA ASP A 24 -5.69 0.60 -3.66
C ASP A 24 -5.16 1.88 -4.32
N THR A 25 -4.27 2.61 -3.65
CA THR A 25 -3.67 3.85 -4.16
C THR A 25 -2.84 3.62 -5.42
N ALA A 26 -1.95 2.62 -5.42
CA ALA A 26 -1.08 2.31 -6.55
C ALA A 26 -1.87 1.85 -7.81
N SER A 27 -3.16 1.54 -7.67
CA SER A 27 -4.02 1.19 -8.78
C SER A 27 -4.52 2.42 -9.56
N LEU A 28 -4.42 3.63 -9.00
CA LEU A 28 -4.98 4.87 -9.55
C LEU A 28 -4.51 5.22 -10.98
N PRO A 29 -3.24 5.02 -11.39
CA PRO A 29 -2.81 5.37 -12.75
C PRO A 29 -3.36 4.45 -13.85
N LEU A 30 -3.90 3.29 -13.47
CA LEU A 30 -4.36 2.27 -14.40
C LEU A 30 -5.86 2.39 -14.62
N VAL A 31 -6.29 2.74 -15.84
CA VAL A 31 -7.73 2.84 -16.15
C VAL A 31 -8.47 1.53 -15.87
N VAL A 32 -7.84 0.39 -16.17
CA VAL A 32 -8.47 -0.95 -16.08
C VAL A 32 -8.45 -1.57 -14.68
N SER A 33 -7.84 -0.91 -13.69
CA SER A 33 -7.61 -1.50 -12.37
C SER A 33 -8.85 -1.46 -11.46
N ASN A 34 -9.75 -0.49 -11.65
CA ASN A 34 -10.94 -0.29 -10.82
C ASN A 34 -12.09 0.30 -11.66
N LEU A 35 -13.32 -0.07 -11.32
CA LEU A 35 -14.55 0.44 -11.94
C LEU A 35 -14.60 1.99 -11.97
N MET A 36 -14.20 2.67 -10.89
CA MET A 36 -14.21 4.14 -10.86
C MET A 36 -13.23 4.76 -11.86
N ASN A 37 -12.09 4.12 -12.09
CA ASN A 37 -11.11 4.59 -13.07
C ASN A 37 -11.66 4.43 -14.49
N ILE A 38 -12.32 3.30 -14.76
CA ILE A 38 -13.00 3.05 -16.05
C ILE A 38 -14.09 4.08 -16.30
N VAL A 39 -14.99 4.31 -15.33
CA VAL A 39 -16.10 5.27 -15.46
C VAL A 39 -15.58 6.70 -15.62
N SER A 40 -14.51 7.07 -14.92
CA SER A 40 -13.91 8.40 -15.05
C SER A 40 -13.26 8.59 -16.41
N ALA A 41 -12.49 7.61 -16.87
CA ALA A 41 -11.84 7.66 -18.19
C ALA A 41 -12.87 7.74 -19.32
N ASP A 42 -13.96 6.98 -19.22
CA ASP A 42 -15.07 7.01 -20.19
C ASP A 42 -15.80 8.36 -20.16
N TYR A 43 -16.13 8.88 -18.98
CA TYR A 43 -16.81 10.16 -18.81
C TYR A 43 -16.02 11.34 -19.41
N PHE A 44 -14.69 11.36 -19.21
CA PHE A 44 -13.81 12.41 -19.73
C PHE A 44 -13.24 12.10 -21.13
N GLY A 45 -13.56 10.94 -21.72
CA GLY A 45 -13.05 10.52 -23.02
C GLY A 45 -11.53 10.35 -23.06
N LEU A 46 -10.90 9.97 -21.94
CA LEU A 46 -9.45 9.83 -21.81
C LEU A 46 -8.99 8.44 -22.26
N GLY A 47 -8.00 8.39 -23.16
CA GLY A 47 -7.28 7.15 -23.45
C GLY A 47 -6.37 6.72 -22.29
N PHE A 48 -5.91 5.47 -22.29
CA PHE A 48 -5.06 4.90 -21.22
C PHE A 48 -3.84 5.77 -20.88
N THR A 49 -3.08 6.22 -21.89
CA THR A 49 -1.86 7.01 -21.68
C THR A 49 -2.13 8.41 -21.15
N GLN A 50 -3.21 9.05 -21.61
CA GLN A 50 -3.63 10.37 -21.11
C GLN A 50 -4.14 10.29 -19.68
N TYR A 51 -4.92 9.27 -19.36
CA TYR A 51 -5.36 9.06 -17.99
C TYR A 51 -4.17 8.79 -17.05
N ALA A 52 -3.26 7.90 -17.46
CA ALA A 52 -2.07 7.58 -16.67
C ALA A 52 -1.17 8.81 -16.47
N SER A 53 -0.98 9.67 -17.48
CA SER A 53 -0.14 10.87 -17.33
C SER A 53 -0.72 11.91 -16.36
N VAL A 54 -2.04 11.99 -16.25
CA VAL A 54 -2.74 12.85 -15.28
C VAL A 54 -2.75 12.24 -13.88
N MET A 55 -2.95 10.92 -13.79
CA MET A 55 -3.08 10.23 -12.50
C MET A 55 -1.75 9.89 -11.86
N LEU A 56 -0.66 9.74 -12.61
CA LEU A 56 0.65 9.40 -12.04
C LEU A 56 1.18 10.43 -11.03
N PRO A 57 1.10 11.76 -11.27
CA PRO A 57 1.45 12.77 -10.25
C PRO A 57 0.56 12.70 -9.01
N VAL A 58 -0.73 12.41 -9.19
CA VAL A 58 -1.71 12.28 -8.10
C VAL A 58 -1.38 11.05 -7.25
N ASP A 59 -1.05 9.93 -7.89
CA ASP A 59 -0.63 8.69 -7.24
C ASP A 59 0.65 8.87 -6.42
N ILE A 60 1.65 9.56 -6.96
CA ILE A 60 2.88 9.89 -6.21
C ILE A 60 2.55 10.70 -4.94
N ALA A 61 1.69 11.72 -5.06
CA ALA A 61 1.27 12.51 -3.91
C ALA A 61 0.48 11.68 -2.88
N ALA A 62 -0.42 10.81 -3.34
CA ALA A 62 -1.23 9.96 -2.49
C ALA A 62 -0.39 8.88 -1.76
N ILE A 63 0.53 8.23 -2.45
CA ILE A 63 1.49 7.29 -1.86
C ILE A 63 2.35 8.01 -0.82
N ALA A 64 2.90 9.18 -1.15
CA ALA A 64 3.72 9.95 -0.22
C ALA A 64 2.94 10.32 1.05
N ALA A 65 1.70 10.83 0.90
CA ALA A 65 0.84 11.16 2.03
C ALA A 65 0.51 9.92 2.89
N THR A 66 0.24 8.78 2.24
CA THR A 66 -0.06 7.51 2.92
C THR A 66 1.14 7.01 3.72
N LEU A 67 2.33 7.01 3.11
CA LEU A 67 3.57 6.62 3.78
C LEU A 67 3.90 7.55 4.94
N VAL A 68 3.74 8.87 4.78
CA VAL A 68 3.93 9.85 5.85
C VAL A 68 2.98 9.57 7.00
N MET A 69 1.70 9.36 6.73
CA MET A 69 0.70 9.10 7.78
C MET A 69 0.95 7.76 8.49
N LEU A 70 1.19 6.68 7.75
CA LEU A 70 1.53 5.39 8.33
C LEU A 70 2.81 5.47 9.17
N HIS A 71 3.84 6.17 8.68
CA HIS A 71 5.06 6.39 9.44
C HIS A 71 4.77 7.19 10.72
N MET A 72 4.02 8.30 10.65
CA MET A 72 3.67 9.09 11.83
C MET A 72 2.86 8.31 12.86
N PHE A 73 1.95 7.45 12.42
CA PHE A 73 1.09 6.65 13.29
C PHE A 73 1.86 5.50 13.94
N PHE A 74 2.62 4.72 13.16
CA PHE A 74 3.32 3.52 13.63
C PHE A 74 4.78 3.75 14.03
N ARG A 75 5.34 4.97 13.93
CA ARG A 75 6.76 5.24 14.27
C ARG A 75 7.20 4.74 15.64
N ARG A 76 6.29 4.65 16.61
CA ARG A 76 6.57 4.17 17.97
C ARG A 76 6.58 2.65 18.08
N ASP A 77 5.87 1.98 17.19
CA ASP A 77 5.69 0.53 17.17
C ASP A 77 6.68 -0.16 16.22
N ILE A 78 7.43 0.58 15.40
CA ILE A 78 8.47 0.05 14.52
C ILE A 78 9.75 -0.18 15.34
N PRO A 79 10.15 -1.43 15.63
CA PRO A 79 11.38 -1.70 16.35
C PRO A 79 12.59 -1.31 15.50
N THR A 80 13.54 -0.58 16.09
CA THR A 80 14.80 -0.18 15.44
C THR A 80 15.70 -1.35 15.07
N THR A 81 15.54 -2.48 15.75
CA THR A 81 16.30 -3.71 15.52
C THR A 81 15.36 -4.90 15.57
N TYR A 82 15.38 -5.71 14.52
CA TYR A 82 14.67 -6.99 14.47
C TYR A 82 15.69 -8.11 14.30
N ASP A 83 15.50 -9.22 15.02
CA ASP A 83 16.39 -10.38 14.93
C ASP A 83 16.15 -11.15 13.61
N ALA A 84 17.07 -10.98 12.66
CA ALA A 84 17.01 -11.62 11.35
C ALA A 84 17.03 -13.16 11.43
N LEU A 85 17.45 -13.76 12.55
CA LEU A 85 17.42 -15.20 12.75
C LEU A 85 15.98 -15.76 12.81
N LEU A 86 15.00 -14.96 13.24
CA LEU A 86 13.59 -15.36 13.27
C LEU A 86 12.98 -15.55 11.87
N LEU A 87 13.44 -14.80 10.86
CA LEU A 87 12.97 -14.92 9.48
C LEU A 87 13.30 -16.30 8.87
N LYS A 88 14.46 -16.87 9.23
CA LYS A 88 14.91 -18.17 8.73
C LYS A 88 14.13 -19.34 9.33
N SER A 89 13.68 -19.21 10.58
CA SER A 89 12.85 -20.21 11.26
C SER A 89 11.42 -20.29 10.70
N SER A 90 10.86 -19.17 10.20
CA SER A 90 9.50 -19.12 9.67
C SER A 90 9.38 -19.52 8.19
N ALA A 91 10.48 -19.48 7.43
CA ALA A 91 10.51 -19.92 6.04
C ALA A 91 10.71 -21.45 5.88
N ALA A 92 11.10 -22.13 6.97
CA ALA A 92 11.39 -23.55 7.01
C ALA A 92 10.23 -24.41 7.56
N ARG A 93 9.03 -23.85 7.75
CA ARG A 93 7.81 -24.56 8.16
C ARG A 93 6.70 -24.37 7.16
#